data_AF-A0A8H5J3H9-F1
#
_entry.id   AF-A0A8H5J3H9-F1
#
_cell.length_a   1.000
_cell.length_b   1.000
_cell.length_c   1.000
_cell.angle_alpha   90.00
_cell.angle_beta   90.00
_cell.angle_gamma   90.00
#
_symmetry.space_group_name_H-M   'P 1'
#
loop_
_entity.id
_entity.type
_entity.pdbx_description
1 polymer ?
#
loop_
_entity_poly.entity_id
_entity_poly.type
_entity_poly.pdbx_seq_one_letter_code
_entity_poly.pdbx_strand_id
1 'polypeptide(L)'
;MRTFVTDSPEELAKKDARLNVLDQAAARKVLSRRVTSNASESLQPHEHIASNNPELWKCAAFMAGRFAVKEAAIKAHPHRHLTFHDIMIERRLVKGEVLGSGPPIARIRGDEGEAEDTTAMVSISHDGDYATAVCLGSEQCNKEEET
;
A
#
# COMPACT_ATOMS: atom_id res chain seq x y z
N MET A 1 -29.09 7.60 -35.77
CA MET A 1 -27.94 8.44 -35.39
C MET A 1 -27.87 8.45 -33.86
N ARG A 2 -27.04 7.59 -33.24
CA ARG A 2 -26.88 7.54 -31.78
C ARG A 2 -25.78 8.53 -31.40
N THR A 3 -26.14 9.58 -30.68
CA THR A 3 -25.19 10.51 -30.06
C THR A 3 -24.52 9.81 -28.89
N PHE A 4 -23.22 9.57 -28.97
CA PHE A 4 -22.42 9.16 -27.82
C PHE A 4 -22.23 10.39 -26.94
N VAL A 5 -22.95 10.43 -25.82
CA VAL A 5 -22.69 11.42 -24.75
C VAL A 5 -21.48 10.89 -23.98
N THR A 6 -20.34 11.54 -24.14
CA THR A 6 -19.18 11.31 -23.28
C THR A 6 -19.36 12.15 -22.04
N ASP A 7 -19.65 11.51 -20.92
CA ASP A 7 -19.62 12.18 -19.62
C ASP A 7 -18.23 12.78 -19.37
N SER A 8 -18.16 13.96 -18.78
CA SER A 8 -16.89 14.56 -18.39
C SER A 8 -16.22 13.70 -17.28
N PRO A 9 -14.89 13.78 -17.11
CA PRO A 9 -14.19 13.04 -16.05
C PRO A 9 -14.76 13.30 -14.65
N GLU A 10 -15.27 14.51 -14.42
CA GLU A 10 -15.91 14.91 -13.17
C GLU A 10 -17.27 14.23 -12.95
N GLU A 11 -18.03 14.00 -14.02
CA GLU A 11 -19.30 13.28 -13.95
C GLU A 11 -19.10 11.79 -13.74
N LEU A 12 -18.09 11.20 -14.38
CA LEU A 12 -17.70 9.80 -14.15
C LEU A 12 -17.24 9.58 -12.70
N ALA A 13 -16.47 10.52 -12.14
CA ALA A 13 -16.03 10.46 -10.75
C ALA A 13 -17.23 10.51 -9.78
N LYS A 14 -18.23 11.36 -10.01
CA LYS A 14 -19.45 11.44 -9.18
C LYS A 14 -20.33 10.19 -9.27
N LYS A 15 -20.27 9.47 -10.39
CA LYS A 15 -21.02 8.23 -10.62
C LYS A 15 -20.27 6.97 -10.15
N ASP A 16 -19.05 7.12 -9.60
CA ASP A 16 -18.25 5.99 -9.15
C ASP A 16 -18.91 5.28 -7.95
N ALA A 17 -19.22 3.99 -8.14
CA ALA A 17 -19.86 3.14 -7.13
C ALA A 17 -19.07 3.07 -5.80
N ARG A 18 -17.78 3.40 -5.79
CA ARG A 18 -16.94 3.47 -4.59
C ARG A 18 -17.29 4.62 -3.66
N LEU A 19 -17.85 5.73 -4.15
CA LEU A 19 -18.27 6.85 -3.30
C LEU A 19 -19.39 6.43 -2.32
N ASN A 20 -20.27 5.52 -2.75
CA ASN A 20 -21.36 5.00 -1.93
C ASN A 20 -20.90 4.06 -0.79
N VAL A 21 -19.63 3.66 -0.75
CA VAL A 21 -19.09 2.80 0.32
C VAL A 21 -19.04 3.55 1.65
N LEU A 22 -18.77 4.86 1.64
CA LEU A 22 -18.74 5.70 2.84
C LEU A 22 -20.15 5.91 3.42
N ASP A 23 -21.16 6.09 2.57
CA ASP A 23 -22.57 6.19 2.98
C ASP A 23 -23.12 4.84 3.48
N GLN A 24 -22.73 3.72 2.85
CA GLN A 24 -23.09 2.38 3.32
C GLN A 24 -22.42 2.06 4.68
N ALA A 25 -21.21 2.55 4.93
CA ALA A 25 -20.56 2.45 6.23
C ALA A 25 -21.29 3.27 7.30
N ALA A 26 -21.77 4.48 6.97
CA ALA A 26 -22.58 5.29 7.86
C ALA A 26 -23.94 4.65 8.17
N ALA A 27 -24.61 4.06 7.16
CA ALA A 27 -25.89 3.36 7.32
C ALA A 27 -25.76 2.09 8.19
N ARG A 28 -24.66 1.32 8.03
CA ARG A 28 -24.31 0.20 8.92
C ARG A 28 -24.14 0.65 10.38
N LYS A 29 -23.55 1.82 10.60
CA LYS A 29 -23.35 2.41 11.94
C LYS A 29 -24.67 2.73 12.65
N VAL A 30 -25.70 3.15 11.91
CA VAL A 30 -27.03 3.47 12.46
C VAL A 30 -27.84 2.21 12.76
N LEU A 31 -27.79 1.20 11.88
CA LEU A 31 -28.46 -0.10 12.13
C LEU A 31 -27.85 -0.83 13.34
N SER A 32 -26.53 -0.71 13.51
CA SER A 32 -25.81 -1.24 14.68
C SER A 32 -26.24 -0.62 16.02
N ARG A 33 -26.87 0.57 16.01
CA ARG A 33 -27.25 1.29 17.24
C ARG A 33 -28.58 0.83 17.85
N ARG A 34 -29.42 0.10 17.10
CA ARG A 34 -30.74 -0.37 17.57
C ARG A 34 -30.74 -1.78 18.16
N VAL A 35 -29.63 -2.53 18.06
CA VAL A 35 -29.52 -3.91 18.58
C VAL A 35 -28.66 -3.94 19.85
N THR A 36 -28.91 -3.01 20.78
CA THR A 36 -28.26 -2.99 22.10
C THR A 36 -29.19 -3.60 23.15
N SER A 37 -29.18 -4.92 23.22
CA SER A 37 -29.38 -5.64 24.49
C SER A 37 -28.59 -6.94 24.39
N ASN A 38 -27.29 -6.86 24.64
CA ASN A 38 -26.46 -7.87 25.29
C ASN A 38 -25.02 -7.34 25.31
N ALA A 39 -24.58 -6.91 26.48
CA ALA A 39 -23.26 -6.38 26.75
C ALA A 39 -22.27 -7.55 26.91
N SER A 40 -21.50 -7.82 25.85
CA SER A 40 -20.17 -8.45 25.94
C SER A 40 -19.42 -8.21 24.63
N GLU A 41 -18.39 -7.36 24.71
CA GLU A 41 -17.22 -7.27 23.81
C GLU A 41 -17.47 -6.92 22.32
N SER A 42 -17.34 -5.63 21.99
CA SER A 42 -17.11 -5.17 20.61
C SER A 42 -15.65 -4.73 20.40
N LEU A 43 -14.69 -5.46 20.97
CA LEU A 43 -13.30 -5.30 20.57
C LEU A 43 -13.21 -5.69 19.10
N GLN A 44 -12.56 -4.86 18.30
CA GLN A 44 -12.42 -5.17 16.88
C GLN A 44 -11.68 -6.52 16.76
N PRO A 45 -12.03 -7.40 15.81
CA PRO A 45 -11.48 -8.76 15.71
C PRO A 45 -9.94 -8.82 15.79
N HIS A 46 -9.27 -7.77 15.32
CA HIS A 46 -7.82 -7.63 15.34
C HIS A 46 -7.22 -7.35 16.70
N GLU A 47 -7.92 -6.62 17.56
CA GLU A 47 -7.49 -6.36 18.94
C GLU A 47 -7.49 -7.66 19.75
N HIS A 48 -8.49 -8.52 19.50
CA HIS A 48 -8.53 -9.87 20.08
C HIS A 48 -7.37 -10.75 19.60
N ILE A 49 -7.07 -10.74 18.29
CA ILE A 49 -5.94 -11.54 17.75
C ILE A 49 -4.61 -11.01 18.28
N ALA A 50 -4.42 -9.70 18.31
CA ALA A 50 -3.23 -9.05 18.84
C ALA A 50 -3.02 -9.36 20.34
N SER A 51 -4.11 -9.42 21.12
CA SER A 51 -4.06 -9.77 22.54
C SER A 51 -3.77 -11.26 22.77
N ASN A 52 -4.36 -12.13 21.94
CA ASN A 52 -4.24 -13.58 22.08
C ASN A 52 -2.86 -14.10 21.65
N ASN A 53 -2.26 -13.50 20.62
CA ASN A 53 -0.92 -13.87 20.14
C ASN A 53 -0.15 -12.65 19.61
N PRO A 54 0.51 -11.89 20.49
CA PRO A 54 1.17 -10.64 20.11
C PRO A 54 2.37 -10.87 19.18
N GLU A 55 3.08 -11.98 19.30
CA GLU A 55 4.25 -12.27 18.46
C GLU A 55 3.82 -12.64 17.03
N LEU A 56 2.77 -13.45 16.87
CA LEU A 56 2.19 -13.72 15.56
C LEU A 56 1.65 -12.44 14.92
N TRP A 57 1.00 -11.58 15.71
CA TRP A 57 0.51 -10.30 15.22
C TRP A 57 1.63 -9.38 14.75
N LYS A 58 2.72 -9.25 15.52
CA LYS A 58 3.92 -8.50 15.10
C LYS A 58 4.52 -9.08 13.82
N CYS A 59 4.59 -10.41 13.70
CA CYS A 59 5.08 -11.07 12.49
C CYS A 59 4.17 -10.79 11.28
N ALA A 60 2.86 -10.90 11.46
CA ALA A 60 1.87 -10.61 10.43
C ALA A 60 1.93 -9.14 9.99
N ALA A 61 1.95 -8.20 10.93
CA ALA A 61 2.10 -6.78 10.65
C ALA A 61 3.44 -6.47 9.94
N PHE A 62 4.52 -7.15 10.35
CA PHE A 62 5.81 -7.06 9.70
C PHE A 62 5.71 -7.50 8.23
N MET A 63 5.15 -8.67 7.96
CA MET A 63 4.99 -9.20 6.60
C MET A 63 4.05 -8.35 5.76
N ALA A 64 2.92 -7.91 6.30
CA ALA A 64 1.95 -7.06 5.62
C ALA A 64 2.60 -5.76 5.12
N GLY A 65 3.45 -5.14 5.94
CA GLY A 65 4.21 -3.96 5.53
C GLY A 65 5.15 -4.23 4.35
N ARG A 66 5.87 -5.37 4.34
CA ARG A 66 6.82 -5.69 3.24
C ARG A 66 6.08 -6.08 1.97
N PHE A 67 4.95 -6.77 2.11
CA PHE A 67 4.05 -7.05 1.01
C PHE A 67 3.54 -5.74 0.38
N ALA A 68 3.05 -4.80 1.19
CA ALA A 68 2.59 -3.50 0.73
C ALA A 68 3.69 -2.73 -0.03
N VAL A 69 4.94 -2.75 0.46
CA VAL A 69 6.05 -2.09 -0.25
C VAL A 69 6.38 -2.77 -1.57
N LYS A 70 6.46 -4.10 -1.62
CA LYS A 70 6.73 -4.83 -2.87
C LYS A 70 5.66 -4.51 -3.92
N GLU A 71 4.41 -4.50 -3.50
CA GLU A 71 3.27 -4.10 -4.32
C GLU A 71 3.34 -2.65 -4.79
N ALA A 72 3.76 -1.72 -3.93
CA ALA A 72 3.94 -0.31 -4.29
C ALA A 72 5.11 -0.12 -5.27
N ALA A 73 6.19 -0.87 -5.09
CA ALA A 73 7.36 -0.83 -5.97
C ALA A 73 7.04 -1.37 -7.36
N ILE A 74 6.33 -2.50 -7.48
CA ILE A 74 5.87 -3.01 -8.79
C ILE A 74 4.99 -1.96 -9.49
N LYS A 75 4.05 -1.35 -8.76
CA LYS A 75 3.17 -0.31 -9.32
C LYS A 75 3.93 0.95 -9.78
N ALA A 76 5.02 1.29 -9.11
CA ALA A 76 5.85 2.44 -9.45
C ALA A 76 6.83 2.18 -10.61
N HIS A 77 6.91 0.95 -11.13
CA HIS A 77 7.79 0.59 -12.25
C HIS A 77 7.02 -0.26 -13.29
N PRO A 78 5.96 0.26 -13.91
CA PRO A 78 5.11 -0.51 -14.82
C PRO A 78 5.83 -0.99 -16.09
N HIS A 79 6.95 -0.35 -16.44
CA HIS A 79 7.79 -0.71 -17.58
C HIS A 79 8.70 -1.91 -17.30
N ARG A 80 8.84 -2.34 -16.03
CA ARG A 80 9.65 -3.48 -15.63
C ARG A 80 8.77 -4.64 -15.21
N HIS A 81 9.15 -5.85 -15.60
CA HIS A 81 8.46 -7.08 -15.21
C HIS A 81 8.96 -7.60 -13.85
N LEU A 82 8.88 -6.76 -12.82
CA LEU A 82 9.38 -7.08 -11.49
C LEU A 82 8.53 -8.15 -10.80
N THR A 83 9.20 -9.11 -10.15
CA THR A 83 8.58 -10.05 -9.21
C THR A 83 8.91 -9.66 -7.76
N PHE A 84 8.23 -10.28 -6.80
CA PHE A 84 8.56 -10.09 -5.39
C PHE A 84 10.00 -10.49 -5.02
N HIS A 85 10.65 -11.37 -5.79
CA HIS A 85 12.02 -11.79 -5.51
C HIS A 85 13.05 -10.75 -5.96
N ASP A 86 12.65 -9.84 -6.85
CA ASP A 86 13.52 -8.79 -7.38
C ASP A 86 13.57 -7.56 -6.47
N ILE A 87 12.65 -7.47 -5.49
CA ILE A 87 12.52 -6.33 -4.58
C ILE A 87 12.90 -6.75 -3.17
N MET A 88 13.96 -6.17 -2.62
CA MET A 88 14.40 -6.39 -1.23
C MET A 88 14.20 -5.12 -0.40
N ILE A 89 13.61 -5.28 0.79
CA ILE A 89 13.38 -4.16 1.71
C ILE A 89 14.51 -4.13 2.72
N GLU A 90 15.35 -3.11 2.59
CA GLU A 90 16.55 -2.93 3.40
C GLU A 90 16.42 -1.67 4.23
N ARG A 91 17.26 -1.53 5.25
CA ARG A 91 17.34 -0.29 6.02
C ARG A 91 18.65 0.38 5.68
N ARG A 92 18.57 1.64 5.27
CA ARG A 92 19.77 2.40 4.94
C ARG A 92 20.59 2.61 6.21
N LEU A 93 21.79 2.04 6.23
CA LEU A 93 22.80 2.37 7.25
C LEU A 93 23.29 3.80 6.96
N VAL A 94 22.81 4.77 7.73
CA VAL A 94 23.36 6.12 7.69
C VAL A 94 24.58 6.13 8.61
N LYS A 95 25.74 6.53 8.08
CA LYS A 95 26.99 6.62 8.84
C LYS A 95 26.90 7.83 9.77
N GLY A 96 26.68 7.59 11.06
CA GLY A 96 26.55 8.62 12.10
C GLY A 96 25.67 8.16 13.28
N GLU A 97 25.55 8.98 14.33
CA GLU A 97 24.54 8.75 15.37
C GLU A 97 23.15 9.00 14.76
N VAL A 98 22.37 7.93 14.62
CA VAL A 98 20.97 8.01 14.20
C VAL A 98 20.13 7.45 15.34
N LEU A 99 19.09 8.19 15.74
CA LEU A 99 18.09 7.70 16.68
C LEU A 99 17.20 6.67 15.95
N GLY A 100 17.66 5.42 15.90
CA GLY A 100 16.89 4.28 15.40
C GLY A 100 17.50 3.56 14.20
N SER A 101 16.69 2.69 13.60
CA SER A 101 17.15 1.67 12.64
C SER A 101 17.41 2.18 11.21
N GLY A 102 17.37 3.49 10.96
CA GLY A 102 17.46 4.09 9.63
C GLY A 102 16.18 3.90 8.79
N PRO A 103 15.96 4.78 7.78
CA PRO A 103 14.77 4.71 6.93
C PRO A 103 14.79 3.44 6.05
N PRO A 104 13.63 2.81 5.82
CA PRO A 104 13.54 1.69 4.89
C PRO A 104 13.75 2.18 3.44
N ILE A 105 14.39 1.34 2.65
CA ILE A 105 14.57 1.52 1.20
C ILE A 105 14.17 0.22 0.50
N ALA A 106 13.71 0.31 -0.75
CA ALA A 106 13.50 -0.85 -1.61
C ALA A 106 14.68 -0.94 -2.58
N ARG A 107 15.49 -1.99 -2.48
CA ARG A 107 16.48 -2.35 -3.50
C ARG A 107 15.82 -3.22 -4.55
N ILE A 108 15.87 -2.77 -5.80
CA ILE A 108 15.26 -3.40 -6.96
C ILE A 108 16.40 -3.95 -7.81
N ARG A 109 16.38 -5.26 -8.06
CA ARG A 109 17.37 -5.94 -8.90
C ARG A 109 17.39 -5.31 -10.30
N GLY A 110 18.57 -5.12 -10.90
CA GLY A 110 18.69 -4.74 -12.32
C GLY A 110 18.08 -5.79 -13.26
N ASP A 111 17.62 -5.37 -14.45
CA ASP A 111 17.19 -6.31 -15.50
C ASP A 111 18.39 -6.97 -16.21
N GLU A 112 18.15 -8.01 -17.00
CA GLU A 112 19.17 -8.61 -17.87
C GLU A 112 19.72 -7.56 -18.85
N GLY A 113 20.87 -6.97 -18.50
CA GLY A 113 21.52 -5.90 -19.27
C GLY A 113 21.88 -4.66 -18.44
N GLU A 114 21.21 -4.45 -17.30
CA GLU A 114 21.58 -3.42 -16.34
C GLU A 114 22.47 -4.03 -15.24
N ALA A 115 23.71 -3.55 -15.12
CA ALA A 115 24.68 -4.12 -14.20
C ALA A 115 24.44 -3.74 -12.73
N GLU A 116 23.56 -2.76 -12.45
CA GLU A 116 23.40 -2.19 -11.12
C GLU A 116 21.95 -2.26 -10.62
N ASP A 117 21.80 -2.60 -9.35
CA ASP A 117 20.52 -2.53 -8.66
C ASP A 117 20.11 -1.07 -8.44
N THR A 118 18.82 -0.78 -8.64
CA THR A 118 18.25 0.53 -8.37
C THR A 118 17.68 0.58 -6.95
N THR A 119 17.74 1.74 -6.29
CA THR A 119 17.10 1.94 -4.99
C THR A 119 15.93 2.90 -5.09
N ALA A 120 14.76 2.50 -4.59
CA ALA A 120 13.58 3.34 -4.47
C ALA A 120 13.37 3.75 -3.01
N MET A 121 12.94 5.00 -2.82
CA MET A 121 12.56 5.53 -1.52
C MET A 121 11.15 5.06 -1.17
N VAL A 122 10.98 4.51 0.04
CA VAL A 122 9.71 3.94 0.47
C VAL A 122 9.32 4.42 1.87
N SER A 123 8.01 4.49 2.10
CA SER A 123 7.43 4.73 3.42
C SER A 123 6.38 3.65 3.70
N ILE A 124 6.32 3.18 4.95
CA ILE A 124 5.43 2.09 5.39
C ILE A 124 4.67 2.59 6.61
N SER A 125 3.35 2.38 6.63
CA SER A 125 2.52 2.62 7.79
C SER A 125 1.60 1.43 8.04
N HIS A 126 1.27 1.20 9.31
CA HIS A 126 0.29 0.23 9.75
C HIS A 126 -0.73 0.93 10.65
N ASP A 127 -2.01 0.57 10.50
CA ASP A 127 -3.06 1.02 11.41
C ASP A 127 -4.11 -0.09 11.55
N GLY A 128 -4.25 -0.60 12.78
CA GLY A 128 -5.08 -1.77 13.09
C GLY A 128 -4.87 -2.92 12.08
N ASP A 129 -5.90 -3.15 11.27
CA ASP A 129 -5.98 -4.22 10.27
C ASP A 129 -5.32 -3.92 8.92
N TYR A 130 -4.77 -2.73 8.72
CA TYR A 130 -4.30 -2.28 7.42
C TYR A 130 -2.81 -1.97 7.45
N ALA A 131 -2.14 -2.30 6.35
CA ALA A 131 -0.80 -1.83 6.03
C ALA A 131 -0.83 -1.07 4.71
N THR A 132 -0.16 0.07 4.67
CA THR A 132 0.00 0.88 3.46
C THR A 132 1.46 1.20 3.22
N ALA A 133 1.82 1.36 1.96
CA ALA A 133 3.15 1.78 1.57
C ALA A 133 3.10 2.74 0.39
N VAL A 134 4.05 3.67 0.38
CA VAL A 134 4.29 4.59 -0.73
C VAL A 134 5.68 4.30 -1.26
N CYS A 135 5.82 4.22 -2.58
CA CYS A 135 7.09 4.05 -3.27
C CYS A 135 7.29 5.18 -4.27
N LEU A 136 8.46 5.81 -4.23
CA LEU A 136 8.90 6.76 -5.25
C LEU A 136 9.85 6.03 -6.19
N GLY A 137 9.32 5.64 -7.36
CA GLY A 137 10.12 5.17 -8.49
C GLY A 137 10.54 6.34 -9.37
N SER A 138 11.77 6.33 -9.86
CA SER A 138 12.22 7.27 -10.90
C SER A 138 12.12 6.58 -12.25
N GLU A 139 11.25 7.08 -13.12
CA GLU A 139 11.23 6.70 -14.53
C GLU A 139 12.52 7.23 -15.19
N GLN A 140 13.27 6.36 -15.88
CA GLN A 140 14.22 6.85 -16.86
C GLN A 140 13.41 7.31 -18.08
N CYS A 141 13.35 8.61 -18.34
CA CYS A 141 12.78 9.11 -19.59
C CYS A 141 13.67 8.61 -20.73
N ASN A 142 13.17 7.65 -21.52
CA ASN A 142 13.83 7.22 -22.74
C ASN A 142 14.07 8.47 -23.59
N LYS A 143 15.33 8.84 -23.81
CA LYS A 143 15.65 9.78 -24.87
C LYS A 143 15.31 9.06 -26.16
N GLU A 144 14.18 9.40 -26.76
CA GLU A 144 13.91 9.06 -28.14
C GLU A 144 15.05 9.68 -28.96
N GLU A 145 15.97 8.82 -29.44
CA GLU A 145 16.90 9.20 -30.50
C GLU A 145 16.05 9.42 -31.76
N GLU A 146 15.63 10.67 -31.95
CA GLU A 146 15.05 11.16 -33.19
C GLU A 146 16.14 11.05 -34.27
N THR A 147 15.93 10.14 -35.23
CA THR A 147 16.76 9.92 -36.42
C THR A 147 16.16 10.60 -37.64
#